data_AF-A0A173XIC4-F1
#
_entry.id   AF-A0A173XIC4-F1
#
_cell.length_a   1.000
_cell.length_b   1.000
_cell.length_c   1.000
_cell.angle_alpha   90.00
_cell.angle_beta   90.00
_cell.angle_gamma   90.00
#
_symmetry.space_group_name_H-M   'P 1'
#
loop_
_entity.id
_entity.type
_entity.pdbx_description
1 polymer ?
#
loop_
_entity_poly.entity_id
_entity_poly.type
_entity_poly.pdbx_seq_one_letter_code
_entity_poly.pdbx_strand_id
1 'polypeptide(L)'
;MSANSLYIAYEDYLIGRVPSLSTYYFYGSDPGGANEKVALQLIKYAIEKLLNWTVDTAVKRFDEYIIKQLKLERIILYIDYPTEVKKGDVEYILSLIYPAKMHLSPRVLSERIYRSVLEDKEQFPREYFSGVHGFQRFCYCLRYLIEHYKVFYNIQDVYKFFISSEGKHFLSLYRLKVPAEQLGINVLDALYEISKDNEHSQFYYCYYSFIEKEKQMSQKESNSFSGKTEK
;
A
#
# COMPACT_ATOMS: atom_id res chain seq x y z
N MET A 1 -30.60 -13.07 -0.31
CA MET A 1 -30.51 -13.86 0.94
C MET A 1 -30.61 -12.91 2.12
N SER A 2 -31.33 -13.22 3.19
CA SER A 2 -31.48 -12.29 4.32
C SER A 2 -30.30 -12.43 5.27
N ALA A 3 -29.77 -11.31 5.78
CA ALA A 3 -28.68 -11.30 6.77
C ALA A 3 -29.01 -12.14 8.02
N ASN A 4 -30.30 -12.28 8.33
CA ASN A 4 -30.79 -13.02 9.49
C ASN A 4 -30.44 -14.52 9.45
N SER A 5 -30.45 -15.16 8.28
CA SER A 5 -30.12 -16.60 8.20
C SER A 5 -28.64 -16.89 8.45
N LEU A 6 -27.76 -15.98 8.03
CA LEU A 6 -26.32 -16.09 8.27
C LEU A 6 -26.00 -15.97 9.77
N TYR A 7 -26.59 -15.00 10.46
CA TYR A 7 -26.33 -14.78 11.89
C TYR A 7 -26.79 -15.96 12.75
N ILE A 8 -27.98 -16.50 12.48
CA ILE A 8 -28.47 -17.70 13.18
C ILE A 8 -27.53 -18.88 12.96
N ALA A 9 -27.12 -19.13 11.71
CA ALA A 9 -26.19 -20.22 11.41
C ALA A 9 -24.82 -20.04 12.07
N TYR A 10 -24.34 -18.80 12.17
CA TYR A 10 -23.11 -18.48 12.88
C TYR A 10 -23.23 -18.67 14.39
N GLU A 11 -24.33 -18.26 15.00
CA GLU A 11 -24.58 -18.48 16.43
C GLU A 11 -24.65 -19.97 16.78
N ASP A 12 -25.35 -20.77 15.97
CA ASP A 12 -25.39 -22.23 16.13
C ASP A 12 -23.99 -22.85 16.03
N TYR A 13 -23.15 -22.34 15.12
CA TYR A 13 -21.75 -22.75 15.02
C TYR A 13 -20.92 -22.32 16.23
N LEU A 14 -21.11 -21.08 16.69
CA LEU A 14 -20.39 -20.50 17.81
C LEU A 14 -20.61 -21.32 19.08
N ILE A 15 -21.86 -21.64 19.40
CA ILE A 15 -22.24 -22.44 20.58
C ILE A 15 -22.07 -23.96 20.39
N GLY A 16 -21.68 -24.41 19.18
CA GLY A 16 -21.35 -25.81 18.90
C GLY A 16 -22.54 -26.71 18.59
N ARG A 17 -23.71 -26.16 18.25
CA ARG A 17 -24.85 -26.94 17.71
C ARG A 17 -24.54 -27.52 16.33
N VAL A 18 -23.77 -26.81 15.53
CA VAL A 18 -23.24 -27.30 14.25
C VAL A 18 -21.71 -27.25 14.24
N PRO A 19 -21.02 -28.20 13.57
CA PRO A 19 -19.56 -28.30 13.62
C PRO A 19 -18.83 -27.22 12.81
N SER A 20 -19.52 -26.57 11.87
CA SER A 20 -18.94 -25.57 10.96
C SER A 20 -20.00 -24.65 10.38
N LEU A 21 -19.64 -23.40 10.11
CA LEU A 21 -20.46 -22.51 9.29
C LEU A 21 -20.44 -22.97 7.82
N SER A 22 -21.62 -23.06 7.20
CA SER A 22 -21.76 -23.50 5.81
C SER A 22 -21.00 -22.57 4.85
N THR A 23 -20.21 -23.17 3.96
CA THR A 23 -19.52 -22.42 2.89
C THR A 23 -20.49 -21.82 1.90
N TYR A 24 -21.75 -22.25 1.85
CA TYR A 24 -22.79 -21.67 0.98
C TYR A 24 -22.98 -20.15 1.17
N TYR A 25 -22.64 -19.61 2.35
CA TYR A 25 -22.67 -18.17 2.61
C TYR A 25 -21.52 -17.39 1.95
N PHE A 26 -20.50 -18.09 1.45
CA PHE A 26 -19.34 -17.55 0.77
C PHE A 26 -19.26 -18.15 -0.64
N TYR A 27 -19.32 -17.30 -1.65
CA TYR A 27 -19.28 -17.77 -3.03
C TYR A 27 -17.85 -18.20 -3.38
N GLY A 28 -17.61 -19.50 -3.47
CA GLY A 28 -16.28 -20.05 -3.69
C GLY A 28 -15.34 -19.84 -2.50
N SER A 29 -14.03 -19.83 -2.78
CA SER A 29 -12.98 -19.70 -1.76
C SER A 29 -12.19 -18.40 -1.82
N ASP A 30 -12.49 -17.54 -2.79
CA ASP A 30 -11.64 -16.37 -3.06
C ASP A 30 -11.96 -15.21 -2.09
N PRO A 31 -10.94 -14.56 -1.50
CA PRO A 31 -11.13 -13.38 -0.67
C PRO A 31 -11.58 -12.16 -1.49
N GLY A 32 -12.11 -11.16 -0.80
CA GLY A 32 -12.54 -9.89 -1.41
C GLY A 32 -13.99 -9.89 -1.89
N GLY A 33 -14.36 -8.82 -2.59
CA GLY A 33 -15.66 -8.69 -3.27
C GLY A 33 -16.87 -8.94 -2.36
N ALA A 34 -17.73 -9.89 -2.74
CA ALA A 34 -18.92 -10.23 -1.96
C ALA A 34 -18.57 -10.99 -0.67
N ASN A 35 -17.57 -11.87 -0.70
CA ASN A 35 -17.16 -12.68 0.45
C ASN A 35 -16.60 -11.82 1.57
N GLU A 36 -15.79 -10.82 1.24
CA GLU A 36 -15.30 -9.84 2.20
C GLU A 36 -16.44 -9.06 2.85
N LYS A 37 -17.40 -8.58 2.07
CA LYS A 37 -18.56 -7.86 2.63
C LYS A 37 -19.33 -8.72 3.63
N VAL A 38 -19.53 -9.99 3.32
CA VAL A 38 -20.19 -10.96 4.23
C VAL A 38 -19.33 -11.18 5.49
N ALA A 39 -18.03 -11.37 5.33
CA ALA A 39 -17.11 -11.55 6.45
C ALA A 39 -17.10 -10.35 7.40
N LEU A 40 -16.95 -9.14 6.86
CA LEU A 40 -16.94 -7.89 7.65
C LEU A 40 -18.28 -7.66 8.36
N GLN A 41 -19.41 -7.96 7.70
CA GLN A 41 -20.72 -7.90 8.35
C GLN A 41 -20.85 -8.87 9.51
N LEU A 42 -20.34 -10.10 9.36
CA LEU A 42 -20.39 -11.11 10.40
C LEU A 42 -19.49 -10.75 11.59
N ILE A 43 -18.28 -10.26 11.32
CA ILE A 43 -17.34 -9.81 12.36
C ILE A 43 -17.94 -8.62 13.12
N LYS A 44 -18.53 -7.64 12.40
CA LYS A 44 -19.22 -6.51 13.01
C LYS A 44 -20.38 -6.96 13.90
N TYR A 45 -21.20 -7.89 13.40
CA TYR A 45 -22.30 -8.48 14.18
C TYR A 45 -21.80 -9.13 15.48
N ALA A 46 -20.73 -9.94 15.40
CA ALA A 46 -20.17 -10.59 16.57
C ALA A 46 -19.69 -9.57 17.62
N ILE A 47 -19.04 -8.49 17.18
CA ILE A 47 -18.56 -7.42 18.08
C ILE A 47 -19.73 -6.63 18.68
N GLU A 48 -20.67 -6.13 17.86
CA GLU A 48 -21.68 -5.17 18.31
C GLU A 48 -22.91 -5.85 18.95
N LYS A 49 -23.24 -7.07 18.55
CA LYS A 49 -24.48 -7.75 18.98
C LYS A 49 -24.23 -8.89 19.95
N LEU A 50 -23.18 -9.69 19.75
CA LEU A 50 -22.87 -10.79 20.66
C LEU A 50 -22.05 -10.33 21.87
N LEU A 51 -20.99 -9.54 21.63
CA LEU A 51 -20.19 -8.96 22.72
C LEU A 51 -20.78 -7.67 23.29
N ASN A 52 -21.74 -7.05 22.58
CA ASN A 52 -22.33 -5.76 22.92
C ASN A 52 -21.27 -4.65 23.11
N TRP A 53 -20.21 -4.68 22.29
CA TRP A 53 -19.13 -3.70 22.36
C TRP A 53 -19.46 -2.45 21.56
N THR A 54 -19.08 -1.30 22.12
CA THR A 54 -19.00 -0.05 21.36
C THR A 54 -17.76 -0.05 20.45
N VAL A 55 -17.74 0.84 19.47
CA VAL A 55 -16.57 1.02 18.58
C VAL A 55 -15.30 1.28 19.40
N ASP A 56 -15.34 2.16 20.41
CA ASP A 56 -14.19 2.44 21.26
C ASP A 56 -13.70 1.22 22.05
N THR A 57 -14.62 0.34 22.46
CA THR A 57 -14.27 -0.90 23.14
C THR A 57 -13.63 -1.89 22.17
N ALA A 58 -14.20 -2.02 20.98
CA ALA A 58 -13.68 -2.88 19.92
C ALA A 58 -12.25 -2.49 19.54
N VAL A 59 -11.98 -1.21 19.31
CA VAL A 59 -10.63 -0.71 18.97
C VAL A 59 -9.59 -1.04 20.05
N LYS A 60 -10.00 -1.10 21.33
CA LYS A 60 -9.08 -1.35 22.44
C LYS A 60 -8.90 -2.83 22.78
N ARG A 61 -9.90 -3.67 22.46
CA ARG A 61 -9.99 -5.04 22.99
C ARG A 61 -10.13 -6.13 21.94
N PHE A 62 -10.49 -5.79 20.70
CA PHE A 62 -10.55 -6.77 19.64
C PHE A 62 -9.12 -7.14 19.23
N ASP A 63 -8.80 -8.43 19.34
CA ASP A 63 -7.48 -8.99 19.10
C ASP A 63 -7.58 -10.44 18.57
N GLU A 64 -6.43 -11.09 18.35
CA GLU A 64 -6.40 -12.50 17.90
C GLU A 64 -7.08 -13.46 18.88
N TYR A 65 -7.04 -13.17 20.18
CA TYR A 65 -7.70 -14.02 21.18
C TYR A 65 -9.22 -13.94 21.01
N ILE A 66 -9.77 -12.73 20.85
CA ILE A 66 -11.20 -12.53 20.60
C ILE A 66 -11.63 -13.16 19.27
N ILE A 67 -10.82 -13.05 18.21
CA ILE A 67 -11.07 -13.74 16.94
C ILE A 67 -11.25 -15.25 17.16
N LYS A 68 -10.38 -15.87 17.97
CA LYS A 68 -10.47 -17.30 18.30
C LYS A 68 -11.68 -17.64 19.17
N GLN A 69 -11.97 -16.84 20.20
CA GLN A 69 -13.15 -17.06 21.05
C GLN A 69 -14.46 -16.97 20.25
N LEU A 70 -14.50 -16.08 19.26
CA LEU A 70 -15.63 -15.92 18.35
C LEU A 70 -15.61 -16.89 17.16
N LYS A 71 -14.63 -17.81 17.08
CA LYS A 71 -14.46 -18.76 15.96
C LYS A 71 -14.43 -18.09 14.58
N LEU A 72 -13.78 -16.92 14.49
CA LEU A 72 -13.73 -16.10 13.28
C LEU A 72 -12.52 -16.40 12.39
N GLU A 73 -11.65 -17.35 12.75
CA GLU A 73 -10.36 -17.60 12.09
C GLU A 73 -10.51 -17.93 10.60
N ARG A 74 -11.57 -18.66 10.23
CA ARG A 74 -11.86 -18.93 8.81
C ARG A 74 -12.55 -17.75 8.12
N ILE A 75 -13.29 -16.95 8.86
CA ILE A 75 -14.06 -15.80 8.33
C ILE A 75 -13.11 -14.70 7.88
N ILE A 76 -12.10 -14.40 8.68
CA ILE A 76 -11.10 -13.36 8.36
C ILE A 76 -10.28 -13.69 7.11
N LEU A 77 -10.25 -14.94 6.64
CA LEU A 77 -9.55 -15.35 5.42
C LEU A 77 -10.28 -14.94 4.14
N TYR A 78 -11.55 -14.56 4.23
CA TYR A 78 -12.33 -14.03 3.11
C TYR A 78 -12.13 -12.52 2.88
N ILE A 79 -11.35 -11.87 3.75
CA ILE A 79 -10.97 -10.46 3.60
C ILE A 79 -9.76 -10.39 2.66
N ASP A 80 -9.77 -9.42 1.75
CA ASP A 80 -8.64 -9.11 0.87
C ASP A 80 -7.66 -8.19 1.60
N TYR A 81 -6.46 -8.72 1.85
CA TYR A 81 -5.39 -7.99 2.53
C TYR A 81 -4.38 -7.51 1.48
N PRO A 82 -4.06 -6.21 1.45
CA PRO A 82 -3.01 -5.71 0.59
C PRO A 82 -1.66 -6.26 1.04
N THR A 83 -0.65 -6.21 0.16
CA THR A 83 0.67 -6.79 0.41
C THR A 83 1.37 -6.22 1.67
N GLU A 84 1.03 -5.00 2.05
CA GLU A 84 1.51 -4.30 3.25
C GLU A 84 0.97 -4.87 4.56
N VAL A 85 -0.08 -5.70 4.51
CA VAL A 85 -0.85 -6.12 5.67
C VAL A 85 -0.82 -7.63 5.81
N LYS A 86 -0.50 -8.11 7.01
CA LYS A 86 -0.54 -9.54 7.33
C LYS A 86 -1.99 -10.03 7.35
N LYS A 87 -2.22 -11.26 6.89
CA LYS A 87 -3.55 -11.88 7.00
C LYS A 87 -3.98 -11.96 8.46
N GLY A 88 -5.20 -11.49 8.74
CA GLY A 88 -5.73 -11.43 10.10
C GLY A 88 -5.27 -10.22 10.91
N ASP A 89 -4.57 -9.26 10.30
CA ASP A 89 -4.21 -8.01 10.98
C ASP A 89 -5.46 -7.30 11.51
N VAL A 90 -5.50 -7.17 12.82
CA VAL A 90 -6.67 -6.68 13.54
C VAL A 90 -6.91 -5.19 13.29
N GLU A 91 -5.83 -4.41 13.17
CA GLU A 91 -5.94 -2.98 12.89
C GLU A 91 -6.58 -2.76 11.52
N TYR A 92 -6.19 -3.55 10.52
CA TYR A 92 -6.77 -3.51 9.19
C TYR A 92 -8.24 -3.93 9.18
N ILE A 93 -8.59 -5.06 9.80
CA ILE A 93 -9.99 -5.51 9.91
C ILE A 93 -10.85 -4.42 10.55
N LEU A 94 -10.40 -3.83 11.66
CA LEU A 94 -11.12 -2.75 12.34
C LEU A 94 -11.24 -1.49 11.47
N SER A 95 -10.22 -1.15 10.67
CA SER A 95 -10.27 -0.02 9.75
C SER A 95 -11.34 -0.20 8.65
N LEU A 96 -11.60 -1.45 8.24
CA LEU A 96 -12.65 -1.76 7.27
C LEU A 96 -14.06 -1.70 7.89
N ILE A 97 -14.21 -2.14 9.14
CA ILE A 97 -15.51 -2.18 9.85
C ILE A 97 -15.90 -0.80 10.42
N TYR A 98 -14.90 -0.02 10.86
CA TYR A 98 -15.06 1.28 11.51
C TYR A 98 -14.21 2.39 10.86
N PRO A 99 -14.40 2.68 9.56
CA PRO A 99 -13.54 3.61 8.81
C PRO A 99 -13.54 5.04 9.34
N ALA A 100 -14.62 5.47 10.02
CA ALA A 100 -14.71 6.79 10.64
C ALA A 100 -13.82 6.93 11.90
N LYS A 101 -13.46 5.81 12.54
CA LYS A 101 -12.62 5.80 13.75
C LYS A 101 -11.17 5.45 13.43
N MET A 102 -10.95 4.51 12.52
CA MET A 102 -9.64 4.04 12.10
C MET A 102 -9.60 4.04 10.59
N HIS A 103 -8.69 4.81 10.01
CA HIS A 103 -8.52 4.86 8.57
C HIS A 103 -7.08 4.49 8.21
N LEU A 104 -6.92 3.35 7.53
CA LEU A 104 -5.66 2.92 6.94
C LEU A 104 -5.72 3.15 5.43
N SER A 105 -5.24 4.30 5.00
CA SER A 105 -5.14 4.60 3.58
C SER A 105 -4.00 3.79 2.95
N PRO A 106 -4.06 3.51 1.62
CA PRO A 106 -2.94 2.91 0.90
C PRO A 106 -1.62 3.64 1.13
N ARG A 107 -1.66 4.99 1.20
CA ARG A 107 -0.50 5.81 1.54
C ARG A 107 0.09 5.44 2.90
N VAL A 108 -0.73 5.39 3.96
CA VAL A 108 -0.26 5.07 5.31
C VAL A 108 0.37 3.68 5.38
N LEU A 109 -0.26 2.70 4.71
CA LEU A 109 0.25 1.34 4.65
C LEU A 109 1.61 1.30 3.93
N SER A 110 1.72 1.95 2.77
CA SER A 110 2.98 1.97 2.02
C SER A 110 4.10 2.69 2.76
N GLU A 111 3.78 3.79 3.44
CA GLU A 111 4.74 4.49 4.31
C GLU A 111 5.19 3.65 5.51
N ARG A 112 4.33 2.77 6.06
CA ARG A 112 4.73 1.85 7.14
C ARG A 112 5.79 0.85 6.66
N ILE A 113 5.54 0.17 5.53
CA ILE A 113 6.55 -0.71 4.91
C ILE A 113 7.82 0.08 4.62
N TYR A 114 7.69 1.28 4.05
CA TYR A 114 8.85 2.06 3.68
C TYR A 114 9.70 2.46 4.89
N ARG A 115 9.08 2.89 6.00
CA ARG A 115 9.78 3.18 7.25
C ARG A 115 10.55 1.96 7.75
N SER A 116 9.93 0.78 7.80
CA SER A 116 10.61 -0.44 8.22
C SER A 116 11.80 -0.80 7.31
N VAL A 117 11.69 -0.55 6.00
CA VAL A 117 12.79 -0.74 5.05
C VAL A 117 13.94 0.25 5.31
N LEU A 118 13.63 1.51 5.61
CA LEU A 118 14.63 2.52 5.97
C LEU A 118 15.32 2.20 7.31
N GLU A 119 14.62 1.54 8.23
CA GLU A 119 15.16 1.07 9.51
C GLU A 119 15.88 -0.29 9.41
N ASP A 120 16.07 -0.81 8.19
CA ASP A 120 16.66 -2.13 7.90
C ASP A 120 15.96 -3.30 8.63
N LYS A 121 14.69 -3.14 9.02
CA LYS A 121 13.88 -4.18 9.69
C LYS A 121 13.30 -5.20 8.72
N GLU A 122 12.99 -4.76 7.50
CA GLU A 122 12.46 -5.62 6.44
C GLU A 122 12.96 -5.16 5.06
N GLN A 123 12.76 -6.00 4.05
CA GLN A 123 12.95 -5.64 2.64
C GLN A 123 11.59 -5.33 2.02
N PHE A 124 11.57 -4.58 0.92
CA PHE A 124 10.34 -4.43 0.14
C PHE A 124 9.79 -5.82 -0.24
N PRO A 125 8.46 -6.03 -0.19
CA PRO A 125 7.85 -7.22 -0.73
C PRO A 125 8.25 -7.47 -2.19
N ARG A 126 8.16 -8.73 -2.64
CA ARG A 126 8.39 -9.05 -4.06
C ARG A 126 7.36 -8.33 -4.93
N GLU A 127 7.80 -7.80 -6.07
CA GLU A 127 6.94 -7.06 -7.01
C GLU A 127 6.19 -5.87 -6.37
N TYR A 128 6.73 -5.32 -5.27
CA TYR A 128 6.06 -4.27 -4.50
C TYR A 128 5.90 -2.95 -5.26
N PHE A 129 6.72 -2.70 -6.28
CA PHE A 129 6.58 -1.50 -7.10
C PHE A 129 6.10 -1.82 -8.52
N SER A 130 5.57 -3.02 -8.76
CA SER A 130 5.12 -3.47 -10.08
C SER A 130 3.70 -2.99 -10.41
N GLY A 131 3.48 -2.61 -11.67
CA GLY A 131 2.20 -2.16 -12.21
C GLY A 131 1.73 -0.79 -11.70
N VAL A 132 0.47 -0.44 -11.99
CA VAL A 132 -0.11 0.88 -11.64
C VAL A 132 -0.11 1.12 -10.13
N HIS A 133 -0.52 0.13 -9.34
CA HIS A 133 -0.47 0.22 -7.88
C HIS A 133 0.96 0.28 -7.36
N GLY A 134 1.91 -0.42 -8.01
CA GLY A 134 3.33 -0.31 -7.71
C GLY A 134 3.89 1.10 -7.91
N PHE A 135 3.54 1.75 -9.01
CA PHE A 135 3.90 3.14 -9.25
C PHE A 135 3.32 4.09 -8.20
N GLN A 136 2.06 3.91 -7.79
CA GLN A 136 1.46 4.69 -6.71
C GLN A 136 2.21 4.50 -5.37
N ARG A 137 2.58 3.26 -5.03
CA ARG A 137 3.38 2.96 -3.83
C ARG A 137 4.74 3.65 -3.88
N PHE A 138 5.39 3.66 -5.05
CA PHE A 138 6.62 4.40 -5.27
C PHE A 138 6.43 5.91 -5.04
N CYS A 139 5.33 6.48 -5.55
CA CYS A 139 4.98 7.88 -5.33
C CYS A 139 4.82 8.20 -3.83
N TYR A 140 4.14 7.34 -3.06
CA TYR A 140 4.03 7.51 -1.61
C TYR A 140 5.39 7.49 -0.91
N CYS A 141 6.28 6.57 -1.28
CA CYS A 141 7.62 6.48 -0.70
C CYS A 141 8.48 7.71 -1.06
N LEU A 142 8.45 8.15 -2.32
CA LEU A 142 9.18 9.34 -2.76
C LEU A 142 8.67 10.61 -2.09
N ARG A 143 7.35 10.75 -1.96
CA ARG A 143 6.72 11.84 -1.21
C ARG A 143 7.18 11.85 0.25
N TYR A 144 7.19 10.69 0.90
CA TYR A 144 7.68 10.54 2.26
C TYR A 144 9.15 11.01 2.39
N LEU A 145 10.01 10.71 1.42
CA LEU A 145 11.38 11.23 1.43
C LEU A 145 11.47 12.75 1.36
N ILE A 146 10.70 13.35 0.46
CA ILE A 146 10.69 14.80 0.27
C ILE A 146 10.17 15.49 1.55
N GLU A 147 9.14 14.94 2.19
CA GLU A 147 8.53 15.53 3.37
C GLU A 147 9.41 15.39 4.63
N HIS A 148 10.26 14.36 4.73
CA HIS A 148 10.95 14.03 5.98
C HIS A 148 12.48 14.15 5.95
N TYR A 149 13.13 14.04 4.79
CA TYR A 149 14.59 13.89 4.73
C TYR A 149 15.32 15.03 3.99
N LYS A 150 14.62 15.86 3.21
CA LYS A 150 15.22 17.02 2.56
C LYS A 150 14.19 18.13 2.35
N VAL A 151 14.44 19.31 2.94
CA VAL A 151 13.58 20.48 2.79
C VAL A 151 13.82 21.13 1.42
N PHE A 152 12.74 21.40 0.71
CA PHE A 152 12.73 22.19 -0.53
C PHE A 152 11.79 23.38 -0.38
N TYR A 153 12.20 24.54 -0.92
CA TYR A 153 11.42 25.77 -0.80
C TYR A 153 10.52 26.02 -2.01
N ASN A 154 10.78 25.36 -3.14
CA ASN A 154 9.98 25.46 -4.34
C ASN A 154 10.05 24.14 -5.12
N ILE A 155 9.04 23.94 -5.99
CA ILE A 155 8.92 22.71 -6.76
C ILE A 155 10.04 22.56 -7.80
N GLN A 156 10.55 23.66 -8.37
CA GLN A 156 11.65 23.62 -9.33
C GLN A 156 12.90 22.95 -8.74
N ASP A 157 13.25 23.29 -7.51
CA ASP A 157 14.42 22.74 -6.82
C ASP A 157 14.27 21.24 -6.56
N VAL A 158 13.04 20.76 -6.33
CA VAL A 158 12.74 19.32 -6.22
C VAL A 158 13.12 18.62 -7.53
N TYR A 159 12.56 19.06 -8.65
CA TYR A 159 12.84 18.46 -9.95
C TYR A 159 14.33 18.54 -10.33
N LYS A 160 14.94 19.72 -10.16
CA LYS A 160 16.37 19.96 -10.41
C LYS A 160 17.25 19.02 -9.61
N PHE A 161 16.91 18.80 -8.34
CA PHE A 161 17.66 17.95 -7.44
C PHE A 161 17.60 16.49 -7.88
N PHE A 162 16.41 15.93 -8.13
CA PHE A 162 16.28 14.50 -8.44
C PHE A 162 16.89 14.08 -9.78
N ILE A 163 17.08 15.00 -10.74
CA ILE A 163 17.83 14.71 -11.98
C ILE A 163 19.36 14.81 -11.83
N SER A 164 19.84 15.38 -10.72
CA SER A 164 21.27 15.56 -10.45
C SER A 164 21.93 14.26 -9.95
N SER A 165 23.26 14.22 -9.95
CA SER A 165 24.01 13.13 -9.31
C SER A 165 23.74 13.02 -7.81
N GLU A 166 23.57 14.16 -7.12
CA GLU A 166 23.21 14.22 -5.71
C GLU A 166 21.83 13.58 -5.47
N GLY A 167 20.84 13.89 -6.29
CA GLY A 167 19.51 13.28 -6.23
C GLY A 167 19.52 11.77 -6.47
N LYS A 168 20.30 11.30 -7.45
CA LYS A 168 20.49 9.86 -7.70
C LYS A 168 21.16 9.16 -6.51
N HIS A 169 22.15 9.80 -5.89
CA HIS A 169 22.78 9.27 -4.68
C HIS A 169 21.80 9.24 -3.50
N PHE A 170 20.99 10.29 -3.35
CA PHE A 170 19.94 10.37 -2.32
C PHE A 170 18.93 9.23 -2.46
N LEU A 171 18.42 8.96 -3.67
CA LEU A 171 17.54 7.80 -3.92
C LEU A 171 18.22 6.47 -3.57
N SER A 172 19.53 6.36 -3.77
CA SER A 172 20.30 5.15 -3.42
C SER A 172 20.39 4.98 -1.91
N LEU A 173 20.71 6.06 -1.19
CA LEU A 173 20.82 6.07 0.28
C LEU A 173 19.49 5.66 0.93
N TYR A 174 18.38 6.14 0.37
CA TYR A 174 17.04 5.88 0.87
C TYR A 174 16.28 4.77 0.13
N ARG A 175 17.01 3.81 -0.44
CA ARG A 175 16.49 2.52 -0.96
C ARG A 175 15.48 2.60 -2.12
N LEU A 176 15.31 3.76 -2.78
CA LEU A 176 14.38 3.90 -3.93
C LEU A 176 15.05 3.82 -5.30
N LYS A 177 16.38 3.98 -5.39
CA LYS A 177 17.09 3.91 -6.68
C LYS A 177 16.96 2.54 -7.34
N VAL A 178 17.27 1.47 -6.62
CA VAL A 178 17.28 0.10 -7.16
C VAL A 178 15.89 -0.31 -7.66
N PRO A 179 14.80 -0.13 -6.90
CA PRO A 179 13.46 -0.39 -7.41
C PRO A 179 13.12 0.43 -8.66
N ALA A 180 13.51 1.72 -8.71
CA ALA A 180 13.23 2.56 -9.86
C ALA A 180 13.92 2.05 -11.13
N GLU A 181 15.20 1.68 -11.03
CA GLU A 181 15.98 1.17 -12.15
C GLU A 181 15.48 -0.21 -12.63
N GLN A 182 15.19 -1.13 -11.71
CA GLN A 182 14.76 -2.49 -12.05
C GLN A 182 13.39 -2.54 -12.73
N LEU A 183 12.49 -1.62 -12.37
CA LEU A 183 11.11 -1.60 -12.87
C LEU A 183 10.87 -0.51 -13.92
N GLY A 184 11.92 0.22 -14.32
CA GLY A 184 11.81 1.30 -15.30
C GLY A 184 10.93 2.45 -14.83
N ILE A 185 10.85 2.69 -13.52
CA ILE A 185 10.08 3.82 -12.96
C ILE A 185 10.86 5.10 -13.20
N ASN A 186 10.27 6.01 -13.99
CA ASN A 186 10.82 7.33 -14.15
C ASN A 186 10.50 8.20 -12.93
N VAL A 187 11.55 8.71 -12.27
CA VAL A 187 11.42 9.57 -11.09
C VAL A 187 10.70 10.87 -11.42
N LEU A 188 10.86 11.42 -12.63
CA LEU A 188 10.16 12.63 -13.07
C LEU A 188 8.65 12.40 -13.17
N ASP A 189 8.22 11.23 -13.66
CA ASP A 189 6.82 10.86 -13.73
C ASP A 189 6.23 10.77 -12.31
N ALA A 190 6.97 10.17 -11.38
CA ALA A 190 6.57 10.08 -9.98
C ALA A 190 6.48 11.46 -9.31
N LEU A 191 7.47 12.34 -9.55
CA LEU A 191 7.43 13.73 -9.05
C LEU A 191 6.24 14.49 -9.60
N TYR A 192 5.94 14.34 -10.89
CA TYR A 192 4.76 14.94 -11.49
C TYR A 192 3.47 14.42 -10.87
N GLU A 193 3.32 13.12 -10.69
CA GLU A 193 2.14 12.53 -10.05
C GLU A 193 1.94 13.05 -8.62
N ILE A 194 3.02 13.18 -7.83
CA ILE A 194 2.97 13.69 -6.45
C ILE A 194 2.64 15.19 -6.40
N SER A 195 3.04 15.96 -7.42
CA SER A 195 2.96 17.43 -7.42
C SER A 195 1.97 18.01 -8.42
N LYS A 196 1.15 17.20 -9.10
CA LYS A 196 0.24 17.62 -10.17
C LYS A 196 -0.75 18.71 -9.79
N ASP A 197 -1.05 18.85 -8.50
CA ASP A 197 -1.95 19.89 -7.98
C ASP A 197 -1.27 21.29 -7.92
N ASN A 198 0.06 21.37 -8.10
CA ASN A 198 0.78 22.63 -8.20
C ASN A 198 0.78 23.14 -9.67
N GLU A 199 0.45 24.43 -9.83
CA GLU A 199 0.26 25.08 -11.13
C GLU A 199 1.49 25.05 -12.06
N HIS A 200 2.70 24.90 -11.51
CA HIS A 200 3.94 24.89 -12.28
C HIS A 200 4.49 23.48 -12.55
N SER A 201 3.90 22.43 -11.97
CA SER A 201 4.42 21.07 -12.08
C SER A 201 4.48 20.55 -13.50
N GLN A 202 3.47 20.86 -14.33
CA GLN A 202 3.48 20.50 -15.75
C GLN A 202 4.67 21.12 -16.49
N PHE A 203 4.95 22.40 -16.24
CA PHE A 203 6.06 23.10 -16.86
C PHE A 203 7.40 22.47 -16.47
N TYR A 204 7.63 22.25 -15.18
CA TYR A 204 8.89 21.68 -14.70
C TYR A 204 9.06 20.23 -15.12
N TYR A 205 7.99 19.43 -15.11
CA TYR A 205 8.03 18.08 -15.65
C TYR A 205 8.48 18.05 -17.11
N CYS A 206 7.87 18.87 -17.97
CA CYS A 206 8.27 18.97 -19.38
C CYS A 206 9.72 19.44 -19.53
N TYR A 207 10.10 20.51 -18.82
CA TYR A 207 11.43 21.09 -18.90
C TYR A 207 12.53 20.09 -18.48
N TYR A 208 12.39 19.46 -17.32
CA TYR A 208 13.40 18.54 -16.82
C TYR A 208 13.41 17.20 -17.56
N SER A 209 12.28 16.76 -18.12
CA SER A 209 12.23 15.61 -19.04
C SER A 209 13.02 15.87 -20.32
N PHE A 210 12.94 17.09 -20.86
CA PHE A 210 13.73 17.50 -22.02
C PHE A 210 15.23 17.48 -21.70
N ILE A 211 15.64 18.10 -20.59
CA ILE A 211 17.04 18.16 -20.15
C ILE A 211 17.63 16.76 -19.93
N GLU A 212 16.85 15.82 -19.37
CA GLU A 212 17.32 14.45 -19.17
C GLU A 212 17.52 13.72 -20.50
N LYS A 213 16.57 13.85 -21.44
CA LYS A 213 16.68 13.25 -22.77
C LYS A 213 17.87 13.82 -23.55
N GLU A 214 18.10 15.13 -23.50
CA GLU A 214 19.26 15.77 -24.12
C GLU A 214 20.57 15.17 -23.62
N LYS A 215 20.74 15.07 -22.29
CA LYS A 215 21.93 14.43 -21.68
C LYS A 215 22.12 12.98 -22.12
N GLN A 216 21.05 12.21 -22.22
CA GLN A 216 21.11 10.82 -22.68
C GLN A 216 21.54 10.73 -24.16
N MET A 217 21.08 11.65 -25.01
CA MET A 217 21.48 11.70 -26.42
C MET A 217 22.96 12.05 -26.57
N SER A 218 23.44 13.11 -25.89
CA SER A 218 24.86 13.50 -25.95
C SER A 218 25.81 12.40 -25.45
N GLN A 219 25.41 11.64 -24.43
CA GLN A 219 26.19 10.49 -23.93
C GLN A 219 26.24 9.34 -24.94
N LYS A 220 25.12 9.04 -25.62
CA LYS A 220 25.08 8.01 -26.67
C LYS A 220 25.96 8.38 -27.85
N GLU A 221 25.93 9.64 -28.29
CA GLU A 221 26.79 10.13 -29.37
C GLU A 221 28.27 10.04 -28.98
N SER A 222 28.63 10.46 -27.77
CA SER A 222 30.00 10.39 -27.25
C SER A 222 30.53 8.95 -27.21
N ASN A 223 29.72 8.00 -26.71
CA ASN A 223 30.09 6.58 -26.65
C ASN A 223 30.15 5.92 -28.03
N SER A 224 29.37 6.39 -29.00
CA SER A 224 29.39 5.90 -30.38
C SER A 224 30.64 6.34 -31.15
N PHE A 225 31.24 7.48 -30.76
CA PHE A 225 32.49 7.99 -31.34
C PHE A 225 33.72 7.28 -30.77
N SER A 226 33.74 6.97 -29.47
CA SER A 226 34.85 6.24 -28.82
C SER A 226 34.93 4.77 -29.25
N GLY A 227 33.80 4.13 -29.61
CA GLY A 227 33.79 2.75 -30.11
C GLY A 227 34.26 2.56 -31.56
N LYS A 228 34.53 3.66 -32.29
CA LYS A 228 35.00 3.61 -33.70
C LYS A 228 36.51 3.81 -33.85
N THR A 229 37.24 4.07 -32.77
CA THR A 229 38.68 4.36 -32.79
C THR A 229 39.58 3.16 -32.47
N GLU A 230 39.01 1.98 -32.23
CA GLU A 230 39.74 0.71 -32.08
C GLU A 230 39.49 -0.20 -33.30
N LYS A 231 40.14 0.09 -34.43
CA LYS A 231 40.39 -0.86 -35.52
C LYS A 231 41.69 -0.52 -36.24
#